data_AF-A0A134CHJ6-F1
#
_entry.id   AF-A0A134CHJ6-F1
#
_cell.length_a   1.000
_cell.length_b   1.000
_cell.length_c   1.000
_cell.angle_alpha   90.00
_cell.angle_beta   90.00
_cell.angle_gamma   90.00
#
_symmetry.space_group_name_H-M   'P 1'
#
loop_
_entity.id
_entity.type
_entity.pdbx_description
1 polymer ?
#
loop_
_entity_poly.entity_id
_entity_poly.type
_entity_poly.pdbx_seq_one_letter_code
_entity_poly.pdbx_strand_id
1 'polypeptide(L)'
;MELRYELKGGMRKPLVKALEEITGRKAQYLGMPDMAYKIDTFTVSKEGTVSGDTDERVREVREILADTYGIRPAKPVPEGADEFTVMLPKGTVDIEKLMQILEGKGELIKKALGVSDLPVKETADMVTFPWFGTIDMAHRLTYTRFITALGIFSRGAKRVHKGQREIVNEKYTFRCFLLRLGFIGKEWKQDRRILLERLEGSSAFRNGVKKDETSLCGKD
;
A
#
# COMPACT_ATOMS: atom_id res chain seq x y z
N MET A 1 -5.00 -15.27 -21.06
CA MET A 1 -4.76 -15.01 -19.63
C MET A 1 -3.44 -15.64 -19.22
N GLU A 2 -2.81 -15.11 -18.18
CA GLU A 2 -1.54 -15.62 -17.66
C GLU A 2 -1.67 -16.02 -16.19
N LEU A 3 -1.08 -17.14 -15.81
CA LEU A 3 -1.10 -17.66 -14.45
C LEU A 3 0.30 -17.69 -13.88
N ARG A 4 0.55 -16.84 -12.88
CA ARG A 4 1.86 -16.74 -12.24
C ARG A 4 1.96 -17.71 -11.06
N TYR A 5 2.98 -18.57 -11.06
CA TYR A 5 3.23 -19.53 -9.97
C TYR A 5 4.41 -19.13 -9.06
N GLU A 6 5.10 -18.03 -9.38
CA GLU A 6 6.28 -17.51 -8.64
C GLU A 6 7.44 -18.51 -8.45
N LEU A 7 7.46 -19.57 -9.26
CA LEU A 7 8.54 -20.54 -9.27
C LEU A 7 9.67 -20.03 -10.17
N LYS A 8 10.86 -19.76 -9.59
CA LYS A 8 12.04 -19.30 -10.34
C LYS A 8 13.09 -20.39 -10.51
N GLY A 9 13.86 -20.33 -11.59
CA GLY A 9 15.01 -21.20 -11.82
C GLY A 9 14.64 -22.69 -11.76
N GLY A 10 15.38 -23.47 -10.97
CA GLY A 10 15.19 -24.93 -10.82
C GLY A 10 13.86 -25.35 -10.19
N MET A 11 13.17 -24.44 -9.49
CA MET A 11 11.87 -24.71 -8.88
C MET A 11 10.72 -24.78 -9.89
N ARG A 12 10.97 -24.45 -11.17
CA ARG A 12 10.00 -24.60 -12.27
C ARG A 12 9.86 -26.03 -12.77
N LYS A 13 10.80 -26.91 -12.45
CA LYS A 13 10.82 -28.29 -12.95
C LYS A 13 9.54 -29.09 -12.61
N PRO A 14 8.98 -29.02 -11.38
CA PRO A 14 7.73 -29.69 -11.06
C PRO A 14 6.54 -29.18 -11.89
N LEU A 15 6.46 -27.87 -12.12
CA LEU A 15 5.43 -27.25 -12.95
C LEU A 15 5.52 -27.70 -14.41
N VAL A 16 6.74 -27.67 -14.98
CA VAL A 16 6.98 -28.14 -16.35
C VAL A 16 6.62 -29.62 -16.48
N LYS A 17 7.05 -30.45 -15.53
CA LYS A 17 6.76 -31.90 -15.53
C LYS A 17 5.26 -32.18 -15.45
N ALA A 18 4.55 -31.49 -14.58
CA ALA A 18 3.09 -31.63 -14.48
C ALA A 18 2.39 -31.24 -15.79
N LEU A 19 2.84 -30.17 -16.47
CA LEU A 19 2.32 -29.79 -17.79
C LEU A 19 2.63 -30.83 -18.87
N GLU A 20 3.81 -31.47 -18.84
CA GLU A 20 4.10 -32.58 -19.75
C GLU A 20 3.14 -33.76 -19.54
N GLU A 21 2.82 -34.08 -18.28
CA GLU A 21 1.92 -35.17 -17.92
C GLU A 21 0.46 -34.86 -18.30
N ILE A 22 0.00 -33.61 -18.09
CA ILE A 22 -1.35 -33.15 -18.45
C ILE A 22 -1.55 -33.12 -19.97
N THR A 23 -0.57 -32.60 -20.71
CA THR A 23 -0.67 -32.43 -22.17
C THR A 23 -0.24 -33.67 -22.96
N GLY A 24 0.48 -34.60 -22.33
CA GLY A 24 1.13 -35.72 -23.00
C GLY A 24 2.27 -35.31 -23.95
N ARG A 25 2.75 -34.06 -23.89
CA ARG A 25 3.82 -33.53 -24.74
C ARG A 25 5.08 -33.22 -23.93
N LYS A 26 6.25 -33.40 -24.55
CA LYS A 26 7.52 -33.04 -23.91
C LYS A 26 7.82 -31.55 -24.02
N ALA A 27 8.45 -31.04 -22.98
CA ALA A 27 8.84 -29.65 -22.87
C ALA A 27 10.09 -29.36 -23.70
N GLN A 28 10.02 -28.29 -24.49
CA GLN A 28 11.14 -27.75 -25.25
C GLN A 28 11.67 -26.49 -24.58
N TYR A 29 12.94 -26.49 -24.17
CA TYR A 29 13.59 -25.30 -23.61
C TYR A 29 13.99 -24.33 -24.74
N LEU A 30 13.58 -23.07 -24.63
CA LEU A 30 13.75 -22.06 -25.69
C LEU A 30 15.10 -21.32 -25.66
N GLY A 31 15.97 -21.60 -24.69
CA GLY A 31 17.30 -20.98 -24.62
C GLY A 31 17.29 -19.51 -24.16
N MET A 32 18.44 -18.84 -24.23
CA MET A 32 18.54 -17.40 -23.91
C MET A 32 18.05 -16.54 -25.08
N PRO A 33 17.46 -15.35 -24.85
CA PRO A 33 17.28 -14.67 -23.56
C PRO A 33 16.03 -15.10 -22.77
N ASP A 34 15.13 -15.87 -23.38
CA ASP A 34 13.78 -16.10 -22.85
C ASP A 34 13.74 -17.10 -21.68
N MET A 35 14.61 -18.11 -21.70
CA MET A 35 14.73 -19.19 -20.69
C MET A 35 13.39 -19.86 -20.34
N ALA A 36 12.48 -19.88 -21.31
CA ALA A 36 11.14 -20.43 -21.19
C ALA A 36 11.07 -21.88 -21.67
N TYR A 37 10.01 -22.58 -21.26
CA TYR A 37 9.68 -23.93 -21.75
C TYR A 37 8.39 -23.86 -22.56
N LYS A 38 8.37 -24.46 -23.76
CA LYS A 38 7.17 -24.66 -24.55
C LYS A 38 6.68 -26.10 -24.40
N ILE A 39 5.41 -26.29 -24.04
CA ILE A 39 4.77 -27.59 -23.85
C ILE A 39 3.40 -27.54 -24.55
N ASP A 40 3.26 -28.24 -25.68
CA ASP A 40 2.05 -28.16 -26.52
C ASP A 40 1.73 -26.69 -26.89
N THR A 41 0.53 -26.21 -26.52
CA THR A 41 0.12 -24.80 -26.69
C THR A 41 0.51 -23.89 -25.53
N PHE A 42 1.11 -24.44 -24.47
CA PHE A 42 1.49 -23.69 -23.27
C PHE A 42 2.95 -23.23 -23.31
N THR A 43 3.20 -22.09 -22.66
CA THR A 43 4.54 -21.57 -22.42
C THR A 43 4.72 -21.29 -20.93
N VAL A 44 5.85 -21.73 -20.37
CA VAL A 44 6.28 -21.45 -18.99
C VAL A 44 7.45 -20.49 -19.01
N SER A 45 7.25 -19.25 -18.56
CA SER A 45 8.28 -18.20 -18.56
C SER A 45 9.41 -18.46 -17.55
N LYS A 46 10.48 -17.66 -17.61
CA LYS A 46 11.59 -17.68 -16.63
C LYS A 46 11.16 -17.37 -15.20
N GLU A 47 10.07 -16.64 -15.02
CA GLU A 47 9.44 -16.28 -13.74
C GLU A 47 8.42 -17.31 -13.25
N GLY A 48 8.17 -18.39 -14.01
CA GLY A 48 7.17 -19.39 -13.65
C GLY A 48 5.74 -18.95 -13.95
N THR A 49 5.55 -18.14 -14.99
CA THR A 49 4.22 -17.79 -15.52
C THR A 49 3.83 -18.78 -16.61
N VAL A 50 2.62 -19.34 -16.52
CA VAL A 50 2.03 -20.21 -17.54
C VAL A 50 1.08 -19.38 -18.39
N SER A 51 1.29 -19.39 -19.70
CA SER A 51 0.37 -18.86 -20.72
C SER A 51 0.00 -19.96 -21.71
N GLY A 52 -1.12 -19.79 -22.40
CA GLY A 52 -1.63 -20.73 -23.40
C GLY A 52 -2.31 -19.97 -24.55
N ASP A 53 -2.76 -20.72 -25.54
CA ASP A 53 -3.45 -20.23 -26.73
C ASP A 53 -4.86 -19.69 -26.44
N THR A 54 -5.59 -20.34 -25.51
CA THR A 54 -6.93 -19.90 -25.08
C THR A 54 -7.05 -19.82 -23.57
N ASP A 55 -7.92 -18.91 -23.10
CA ASP A 55 -8.17 -18.72 -21.67
C ASP A 55 -8.83 -19.94 -21.04
N GLU A 56 -9.68 -20.64 -21.78
CA GLU A 56 -10.35 -21.87 -21.37
C GLU A 56 -9.34 -22.97 -21.05
N ARG A 57 -8.36 -23.19 -21.93
CA ARG A 57 -7.29 -24.19 -21.74
C ARG A 57 -6.41 -23.84 -20.54
N VAL A 58 -6.08 -22.57 -20.36
CA VAL A 58 -5.28 -22.11 -19.21
C VAL A 58 -6.02 -22.31 -17.89
N ARG A 59 -7.35 -22.13 -17.86
CA ARG A 59 -8.18 -22.42 -16.67
C ARG A 59 -8.28 -23.91 -16.38
N GLU A 60 -8.49 -24.74 -17.40
CA GLU A 60 -8.56 -26.20 -17.23
C GLU A 60 -7.27 -26.75 -16.60
N VAL A 61 -6.12 -26.37 -17.16
CA VAL A 61 -4.81 -26.78 -16.64
C VAL A 61 -4.58 -26.26 -15.22
N ARG A 62 -5.07 -25.06 -14.88
CA ARG A 62 -5.02 -24.52 -13.50
C ARG A 62 -5.70 -25.45 -12.51
N GLU A 63 -6.92 -25.90 -12.81
CA GLU A 63 -7.68 -26.78 -11.92
C GLU A 63 -6.94 -28.11 -11.75
N ILE A 64 -6.48 -28.72 -12.85
CA ILE A 64 -5.77 -30.00 -12.81
C ILE A 64 -4.45 -29.88 -12.02
N LEU A 65 -3.70 -28.79 -12.21
CA LEU A 65 -2.48 -28.51 -11.45
C LEU A 65 -2.76 -28.37 -9.95
N ALA A 66 -3.86 -27.69 -9.58
CA ALA A 66 -4.25 -27.48 -8.20
C ALA A 66 -4.74 -28.76 -7.52
N ASP A 67 -5.53 -29.58 -8.23
CA ASP A 67 -6.20 -30.76 -7.68
C ASP A 67 -5.29 -31.98 -7.65
N THR A 68 -4.52 -32.22 -8.72
CA THR A 68 -3.69 -33.42 -8.85
C THR A 68 -2.29 -33.22 -8.30
N TYR A 69 -1.70 -32.05 -8.50
CA TYR A 69 -0.29 -31.79 -8.16
C TYR A 69 -0.12 -30.86 -6.96
N GLY A 70 -1.20 -30.26 -6.44
CA GLY A 70 -1.14 -29.25 -5.39
C GLY A 70 -0.43 -27.95 -5.84
N ILE A 71 -0.18 -27.78 -7.14
CA ILE A 71 0.51 -26.64 -7.71
C ILE A 71 -0.54 -25.58 -8.01
N ARG A 72 -0.64 -24.60 -7.12
CA ARG A 72 -1.59 -23.49 -7.26
C ARG A 72 -0.86 -22.27 -7.81
N PRO A 73 -1.48 -21.48 -8.72
CA PRO A 73 -0.91 -20.19 -9.05
C PRO A 73 -0.81 -19.37 -7.77
N ALA A 74 0.22 -18.55 -7.67
CA ALA A 74 0.18 -17.45 -6.73
C ALA A 74 -1.14 -16.72 -6.99
N LYS A 75 -1.92 -16.47 -5.93
CA LYS A 75 -3.23 -15.78 -6.06
C LYS A 75 -3.03 -14.66 -7.07
N PRO A 76 -3.83 -14.57 -8.15
CA PRO A 76 -3.67 -13.50 -9.13
C PRO A 76 -3.69 -12.23 -8.33
N VAL A 77 -2.53 -11.61 -8.19
CA VAL A 77 -2.46 -10.33 -7.53
C VAL A 77 -3.07 -9.43 -8.60
N PRO A 78 -4.26 -8.86 -8.37
CA PRO A 78 -4.92 -8.03 -9.37
C PRO A 78 -3.89 -7.02 -9.89
N GLU A 79 -3.91 -6.68 -11.18
CA GLU A 79 -3.16 -5.51 -11.65
C GLU A 79 -3.51 -4.33 -10.73
N GLY A 80 -2.53 -3.85 -9.95
CA GLY A 80 -2.77 -3.17 -8.66
C GLY A 80 -2.25 -3.94 -7.42
N ALA A 81 -1.45 -4.98 -7.62
CA ALA A 81 -0.94 -5.93 -6.64
C ALA A 81 -0.21 -5.38 -5.41
N ASP A 82 0.25 -4.15 -5.55
CA ASP A 82 0.92 -3.40 -4.49
C ASP A 82 0.04 -2.29 -3.90
N GLU A 83 -1.21 -2.15 -4.35
CA GLU A 83 -2.16 -1.18 -3.85
C GLU A 83 -2.53 -1.53 -2.40
N PHE A 84 -1.88 -0.82 -1.48
CA PHE A 84 -2.10 -0.98 -0.08
C PHE A 84 -3.36 -0.22 0.34
N THR A 85 -4.40 -0.98 0.65
CA THR A 85 -5.69 -0.42 1.08
C THR A 85 -5.93 -0.70 2.56
N VAL A 86 -6.31 0.33 3.32
CA VAL A 86 -6.72 0.18 4.72
C VAL A 86 -8.24 0.04 4.79
N MET A 87 -8.72 -0.89 5.61
CA MET A 87 -10.14 -1.15 5.84
C MET A 87 -10.45 -1.08 7.33
N LEU A 88 -11.51 -0.38 7.70
CA LEU A 88 -12.00 -0.29 9.06
C LEU A 88 -13.47 -0.76 9.12
N PRO A 89 -13.90 -1.45 10.19
CA PRO A 89 -15.31 -1.71 10.41
C PRO A 89 -16.09 -0.40 10.42
N LYS A 90 -17.29 -0.39 9.82
CA LYS A 90 -18.17 0.79 9.77
C LYS A 90 -18.46 1.33 11.16
N GLY A 91 -18.56 0.46 12.16
CA GLY A 91 -18.67 0.87 13.57
C GLY A 91 -17.50 1.74 14.03
N THR A 92 -16.27 1.57 13.54
CA THR A 92 -15.11 2.32 14.03
C THR A 92 -15.09 3.78 13.56
N VAL A 93 -15.84 4.12 12.50
CA VAL A 93 -15.73 5.40 11.81
C VAL A 93 -17.06 6.13 11.77
N ASP A 94 -17.08 7.40 12.15
CA ASP A 94 -18.16 8.32 11.81
C ASP A 94 -17.78 9.01 10.48
N ILE A 95 -18.48 8.66 9.40
CA ILE A 95 -18.12 9.05 8.02
C ILE A 95 -18.36 10.54 7.80
N GLU A 96 -19.47 11.09 8.28
CA GLU A 96 -19.76 12.52 8.12
C GLU A 96 -18.70 13.38 8.80
N LYS A 97 -18.31 13.02 10.04
CA LYS A 97 -17.24 13.72 10.76
C LYS A 97 -15.88 13.50 10.11
N LEU A 98 -15.61 12.29 9.63
CA LEU A 98 -14.38 11.99 8.92
C LEU A 98 -14.23 12.91 7.70
N MET A 99 -15.27 13.03 6.88
CA MET A 99 -15.26 13.91 5.71
C MET A 99 -15.03 15.38 6.09
N GLN A 100 -15.60 15.85 7.19
CA GLN A 100 -15.32 17.21 7.71
C GLN A 100 -13.87 17.40 8.16
N ILE A 101 -13.25 16.36 8.73
CA ILE A 101 -11.83 16.40 9.11
C ILE A 101 -10.95 16.46 7.86
N LEU A 102 -11.28 15.66 6.85
CA LEU A 102 -10.59 15.63 5.56
C LEU A 102 -10.79 16.93 4.77
N GLU A 103 -11.94 17.59 4.85
CA GLU A 103 -12.16 18.89 4.22
C GLU A 103 -11.26 19.99 4.85
N GLY A 104 -11.17 20.00 6.19
CA GLY A 104 -10.41 21.01 6.91
C GLY A 104 -8.89 20.79 6.96
N LYS A 105 -8.40 19.56 6.75
CA LYS A 105 -6.97 19.19 6.85
C LYS A 105 -6.47 18.34 5.68
N GLY A 106 -7.27 18.16 4.65
CA GLY A 106 -7.00 17.23 3.55
C GLY A 106 -5.68 17.50 2.86
N GLU A 107 -5.40 18.75 2.51
CA GLU A 107 -4.13 19.14 1.87
C GLU A 107 -2.91 18.82 2.74
N LEU A 108 -3.01 19.06 4.05
CA LEU A 108 -1.94 18.71 4.99
C LEU A 108 -1.77 17.19 5.12
N ILE A 109 -2.87 16.43 5.12
CA ILE A 109 -2.86 14.96 5.17
C ILE A 109 -2.29 14.38 3.87
N LYS A 110 -2.73 14.90 2.71
CA LYS A 110 -2.23 14.53 1.38
C LYS A 110 -0.71 14.70 1.30
N LYS A 111 -0.20 15.87 1.69
CA LYS A 111 1.24 16.15 1.71
C LYS A 111 2.00 15.23 2.67
N ALA A 112 1.49 15.00 3.88
CA ALA A 112 2.12 14.11 4.87
C ALA A 112 2.23 12.66 4.37
N LEU A 113 1.16 12.15 3.76
CA LEU A 113 1.07 10.78 3.26
C LEU A 113 1.73 10.60 1.88
N GLY A 114 1.95 11.70 1.14
CA GLY A 114 2.48 11.67 -0.22
C GLY A 114 1.47 11.18 -1.25
N VAL A 115 0.19 11.51 -1.07
CA VAL A 115 -0.93 11.07 -1.93
C VAL A 115 -1.62 12.26 -2.59
N SER A 116 -2.21 12.07 -3.77
CA SER A 116 -2.95 13.13 -4.48
C SER A 116 -4.34 13.35 -3.89
N ASP A 117 -5.01 12.26 -3.51
CA ASP A 117 -6.42 12.26 -3.15
C ASP A 117 -6.69 11.36 -1.94
N LEU A 118 -7.80 11.62 -1.26
CA LEU A 118 -8.22 10.90 -0.05
C LEU A 118 -9.65 10.33 -0.24
N PRO A 119 -9.89 9.48 -1.25
CA PRO A 119 -11.20 8.87 -1.45
C PRO A 119 -11.57 7.99 -0.25
N VAL A 120 -12.84 8.01 0.15
CA VAL A 120 -13.38 7.13 1.20
C VAL A 120 -14.54 6.36 0.57
N LYS A 121 -14.45 5.03 0.57
CA LYS A 121 -15.50 4.15 0.04
C LYS A 121 -16.21 3.47 1.20
N GLU A 122 -17.53 3.52 1.21
CA GLU A 122 -18.37 2.86 2.21
C GLU A 122 -19.05 1.63 1.60
N THR A 123 -19.03 0.52 2.32
CA THR A 123 -19.85 -0.68 2.05
C THR A 123 -20.74 -0.97 3.27
N ALA A 124 -21.54 -2.05 3.20
CA ALA A 124 -22.47 -2.40 4.28
C ALA A 124 -21.80 -2.48 5.65
N ASP A 125 -20.63 -3.11 5.72
CA ASP A 125 -19.96 -3.44 6.99
C ASP A 125 -18.62 -2.73 7.18
N MET A 126 -18.05 -2.15 6.12
CA MET A 126 -16.67 -1.65 6.10
C MET A 126 -16.55 -0.26 5.47
N VAL A 127 -15.54 0.49 5.91
CA VAL A 127 -15.07 1.72 5.30
C VAL A 127 -13.66 1.49 4.78
N THR A 128 -13.44 1.82 3.51
CA THR A 128 -12.23 1.50 2.76
C THR A 128 -11.51 2.77 2.32
N PHE A 129 -10.18 2.76 2.48
CA PHE A 129 -9.28 3.88 2.22
C PHE A 129 -8.23 3.47 1.17
N PRO A 130 -8.57 3.52 -0.13
CA PRO A 130 -7.67 3.17 -1.23
C PRO A 130 -6.77 4.37 -1.55
N TRP A 131 -5.91 4.75 -0.60
CA TRP A 131 -5.07 5.95 -0.70
C TRP A 131 -3.68 5.67 -1.26
N PHE A 132 -3.22 4.42 -1.22
CA PHE A 132 -1.82 4.09 -1.42
C PHE A 132 -1.60 3.05 -2.52
N GLY A 133 -0.61 3.28 -3.36
CA GLY A 133 0.00 2.26 -4.21
C GLY A 133 1.06 1.46 -3.45
N THR A 134 2.15 1.10 -4.14
CA THR A 134 3.30 0.41 -3.54
C THR A 134 3.98 1.25 -2.47
N ILE A 135 3.96 0.78 -1.22
CA ILE A 135 4.70 1.38 -0.10
C ILE A 135 5.42 0.30 0.72
N ASP A 136 6.52 0.68 1.39
CA ASP A 136 7.27 -0.24 2.26
C ASP A 136 6.53 -0.59 3.55
N MET A 137 6.99 -1.64 4.24
CA MET A 137 6.31 -2.18 5.41
C MET A 137 6.24 -1.20 6.59
N ALA A 138 7.25 -0.33 6.78
CA ALA A 138 7.23 0.66 7.86
C ALA A 138 6.13 1.70 7.61
N HIS A 139 6.03 2.18 6.37
CA HIS A 139 4.95 3.08 5.97
C HIS A 139 3.57 2.43 6.06
N ARG A 140 3.42 1.18 5.62
CA ARG A 140 2.15 0.42 5.76
C ARG A 140 1.67 0.41 7.20
N LEU A 141 2.54 0.06 8.15
CA LEU A 141 2.18 0.00 9.56
C LEU A 141 1.80 1.38 10.12
N THR A 142 2.59 2.42 9.82
CA THR A 142 2.33 3.79 10.27
C THR A 142 1.01 4.32 9.70
N TYR A 143 0.73 4.09 8.42
CA TYR A 143 -0.47 4.58 7.75
C TYR A 143 -1.73 3.84 8.22
N THR A 144 -1.66 2.53 8.46
CA THR A 144 -2.76 1.80 9.13
C THR A 144 -3.08 2.40 10.48
N ARG A 145 -2.05 2.64 11.31
CA ARG A 145 -2.23 3.24 12.64
C ARG A 145 -2.85 4.64 12.55
N PHE A 146 -2.37 5.45 11.62
CA PHE A 146 -2.89 6.79 11.39
C PHE A 146 -4.37 6.78 10.96
N ILE A 147 -4.74 5.96 9.97
CA ILE A 147 -6.12 5.85 9.48
C ILE A 147 -7.04 5.28 10.56
N THR A 148 -6.58 4.28 11.31
CA THR A 148 -7.33 3.72 12.45
C THR A 148 -7.59 4.79 13.52
N ALA A 149 -6.56 5.54 13.89
CA ALA A 149 -6.69 6.63 14.85
C ALA A 149 -7.62 7.74 14.33
N LEU A 150 -7.58 8.04 13.03
CA LEU A 150 -8.48 9.01 12.40
C LEU A 150 -9.94 8.56 12.46
N GLY A 151 -10.22 7.27 12.23
CA GLY A 151 -11.55 6.68 12.37
C GLY A 151 -12.08 6.76 13.79
N ILE A 152 -11.29 6.30 14.77
CA ILE A 152 -11.64 6.38 16.20
C ILE A 152 -11.87 7.84 16.62
N PHE A 153 -11.00 8.75 16.17
CA PHE A 153 -11.12 10.17 16.45
C PHE A 153 -12.38 10.78 15.82
N SER A 154 -12.76 10.40 14.60
CA SER A 154 -13.98 10.89 13.98
C SER A 154 -15.21 10.47 14.78
N ARG A 155 -15.27 9.23 15.24
CA ARG A 155 -16.37 8.72 16.08
C ARG A 155 -16.44 9.39 17.45
N GLY A 156 -15.29 9.61 18.09
CA GLY A 156 -15.21 10.24 19.41
C GLY A 156 -15.39 11.77 19.41
N ALA A 157 -15.27 12.42 18.26
CA ALA A 157 -15.37 13.88 18.17
C ALA A 157 -16.80 14.39 18.41
N LYS A 158 -16.99 15.19 19.46
CA LYS A 158 -18.27 15.88 19.73
C LYS A 158 -18.62 16.92 18.66
N ARG A 159 -17.63 17.64 18.13
CA ARG A 159 -17.76 18.61 17.04
C ARG A 159 -16.48 18.63 16.21
N VAL A 160 -16.61 18.80 14.90
CA VAL A 160 -15.49 19.00 13.97
C VAL A 160 -15.58 20.42 13.39
N HIS A 161 -14.46 21.13 13.40
CA HIS A 161 -14.39 22.49 12.86
C HIS A 161 -14.11 22.41 11.35
N LYS A 162 -15.05 22.90 10.53
CA LYS A 162 -14.99 22.81 9.05
C LYS A 162 -13.98 23.76 8.39
N GLY A 163 -13.63 24.87 9.04
CA GLY A 163 -12.77 25.88 8.41
C GLY A 163 -11.32 25.44 8.22
N GLN A 164 -10.81 25.55 6.98
CA GLN A 164 -9.39 25.59 6.68
C GLN A 164 -8.80 26.87 7.31
N ARG A 165 -7.82 26.70 8.20
CA ARG A 165 -7.06 27.82 8.75
C ARG A 165 -5.77 27.93 7.96
N GLU A 166 -5.29 29.15 7.75
CA GLU A 166 -3.97 29.37 7.18
C GLU A 166 -2.91 28.60 7.97
N ILE A 167 -2.19 27.74 7.27
CA ILE A 167 -1.15 26.87 7.86
C ILE A 167 0.19 27.58 7.67
N VAL A 168 0.62 28.30 8.70
CA VAL A 168 1.93 28.99 8.72
C VAL A 168 3.10 28.01 8.81
N ASN A 169 2.91 26.89 9.50
CA ASN A 169 3.91 25.85 9.66
C ASN A 169 3.26 24.47 9.67
N GLU A 170 3.54 23.70 8.61
CA GLU A 170 2.97 22.39 8.37
C GLU A 170 3.39 21.37 9.43
N LYS A 171 4.70 21.24 9.71
CA LYS A 171 5.21 20.28 10.71
C LYS A 171 4.64 20.53 12.10
N TYR A 172 4.59 21.78 12.53
CA TYR A 172 4.01 22.13 13.83
C TYR A 172 2.51 21.79 13.87
N THR A 173 1.78 22.20 12.85
CA THR A 173 0.32 22.00 12.77
C THR A 173 -0.03 20.52 12.75
N PHE A 174 0.68 19.73 11.92
CA PHE A 174 0.43 18.29 11.83
C PHE A 174 0.87 17.57 13.09
N ARG A 175 2.00 17.95 13.72
CA ARG A 175 2.39 17.41 15.03
C ARG A 175 1.29 17.63 16.08
N CYS A 176 0.74 18.84 16.19
CA CYS A 176 -0.37 19.12 17.11
C CYS A 176 -1.60 18.27 16.79
N PHE A 177 -1.86 17.99 15.51
CA PHE A 177 -2.93 17.10 15.10
C PHE A 177 -2.67 15.65 15.53
N LEU A 178 -1.46 15.12 15.31
CA LEU A 178 -1.06 13.78 15.75
C LEU A 178 -1.19 13.58 17.26
N LEU A 179 -0.90 14.61 18.07
CA LEU A 179 -1.12 14.56 19.52
C LEU A 179 -2.60 14.37 19.88
N ARG A 180 -3.52 15.01 19.14
CA ARG A 180 -4.96 14.83 19.34
C ARG A 180 -5.45 13.45 18.90
N LEU A 181 -4.78 12.83 17.94
CA LEU A 181 -5.05 11.46 17.49
C LEU A 181 -4.46 10.39 18.42
N GLY A 182 -3.67 10.79 19.44
CA GLY A 182 -3.12 9.87 20.44
C GLY A 182 -1.69 9.38 20.17
N PHE A 183 -0.95 9.96 19.22
CA PHE A 183 0.45 9.61 18.93
C PHE A 183 1.42 10.18 19.99
N ILE A 184 1.24 9.80 21.26
CA ILE A 184 1.93 10.35 22.44
C ILE A 184 2.82 9.26 23.04
N GLY A 185 4.11 9.55 23.25
CA GLY A 185 5.05 8.59 23.85
C GLY A 185 6.17 8.16 22.91
N LYS A 186 7.04 7.27 23.39
CA LYS A 186 8.24 6.79 22.66
C LYS A 186 7.89 5.75 21.60
N GLU A 187 6.84 4.98 21.80
CA GLU A 187 6.32 3.95 20.90
C GLU A 187 5.86 4.54 19.55
N TRP A 188 5.36 5.78 19.55
CA TRP A 188 4.96 6.50 18.33
C TRP A 188 6.08 7.32 17.70
N LYS A 189 7.33 7.22 18.19
CA LYS A 189 8.44 8.04 17.69
C LYS A 189 8.70 7.81 16.20
N GLN A 190 8.65 6.55 15.76
CA GLN A 190 8.82 6.19 14.35
C GLN A 190 7.65 6.70 13.51
N ASP A 191 6.41 6.47 13.97
CA ASP A 191 5.20 6.92 13.26
C ASP A 191 5.20 8.44 13.05
N ARG A 192 5.50 9.21 14.11
CA ARG A 192 5.62 10.68 14.00
C ARG A 192 6.73 11.11 13.05
N ARG A 193 7.84 10.36 12.97
CA ARG A 193 8.93 10.69 12.05
C ARG A 193 8.47 10.55 10.60
N ILE A 194 7.86 9.42 10.26
CA ILE A 194 7.34 9.12 8.91
C ILE A 194 6.26 10.14 8.53
N LEU A 195 5.29 10.38 9.41
CA LEU A 195 4.16 11.29 9.16
C LEU A 195 4.55 12.77 9.03
N LEU A 196 5.74 13.17 9.46
CA LEU A 196 6.22 14.56 9.42
C LEU A 196 7.33 14.79 8.37
N GLU A 197 7.80 13.75 7.68
CA GLU A 197 9.01 13.84 6.84
C GLU A 197 8.81 14.69 5.58
N ARG A 198 7.61 14.68 5.00
CA ARG A 198 7.25 15.41 3.77
C ARG A 198 6.73 16.83 4.00
N LEU A 199 6.57 17.22 5.27
CA LEU A 199 6.04 18.52 5.64
C LEU A 199 7.16 19.55 5.83
N GLU A 200 6.84 20.83 5.75
CA GLU A 200 7.79 21.93 5.90
C GLU A 200 7.71 22.62 7.26
N GLY A 201 8.79 23.34 7.62
CA GLY A 201 8.88 24.12 8.85
C GLY A 201 9.42 23.36 10.07
N SER A 202 9.28 23.98 11.25
CA SER A 202 9.75 23.44 12.53
C SER A 202 8.66 22.65 13.24
N SER A 203 8.96 21.48 13.78
CA SER A 203 7.99 20.74 14.60
C SER A 203 7.76 21.35 16.00
N ALA A 204 8.65 22.25 16.45
CA ALA A 204 8.62 22.81 17.80
C ALA A 204 7.91 24.17 17.87
N PHE A 205 8.02 25.00 16.82
CA PHE A 205 7.58 26.39 16.85
C PHE A 205 6.55 26.70 15.77
N ARG A 206 5.40 27.25 16.16
CA ARG A 206 4.32 27.61 15.22
C ARG A 206 4.75 28.62 14.15
N ASN A 207 5.60 29.58 14.51
CA ASN A 207 6.05 30.65 13.61
C ASN A 207 7.49 30.43 13.09
N GLY A 208 7.99 29.19 13.16
CA GLY A 208 9.39 28.89 12.88
C GLY A 208 10.34 29.30 14.01
N VAL A 209 11.61 28.91 13.89
CA VAL A 209 12.67 29.51 14.71
C VAL A 209 12.93 30.88 14.08
N LYS A 210 12.88 31.98 14.84
CA LYS A 210 13.41 33.25 14.32
C LYS A 210 14.83 32.96 13.82
N LYS A 211 15.14 33.30 12.57
CA LYS A 211 16.55 33.44 12.17
C LYS A 211 17.08 34.60 13.00
N ASP A 212 17.60 34.31 14.18
CA ASP A 212 18.54 35.24 14.79
C ASP A 212 19.74 35.22 13.85
N GLU A 213 19.93 36.33 13.14
CA GLU A 213 21.24 36.71 12.64
C GLU A 213 22.16 36.80 13.86
N THR A 214 22.80 35.69 14.23
CA THR A 214 24.04 35.74 15.00
C THR A 214 25.11 36.32 14.10
N SER A 215 25.04 37.65 14.03
CA SER A 215 26.15 38.59 14.01
C SER A 215 27.48 37.97 14.45
N LEU A 216 28.48 38.30 13.64
CA LEU A 216 29.91 38.32 13.94
C LEU A 216 30.21 38.61 15.42
N CYS A 217 30.82 37.63 16.10
CA CYS A 217 31.72 37.84 17.23
C CYS A 217 32.45 36.49 17.42
N GLY A 218 33.71 36.32 17.02
CA GLY A 218 34.87 37.01 17.56
C GLY A 218 35.68 35.96 18.33
N LYS A 219 36.75 35.45 17.71
CA LYS A 219 37.88 34.81 18.39
C LYS A 219 39.13 35.16 17.59
N ASP A 220 39.71 36.29 17.97
CA ASP A 220 41.17 36.43 17.96
C ASP A 220 41.78 35.49 19.01
#